data_AF-A0A349WZH9-F1
#
_entry.id   AF-A0A349WZH9-F1
#
_cell.length_a   1.000
_cell.length_b   1.000
_cell.length_c   1.000
_cell.angle_alpha   90.00
_cell.angle_beta   90.00
_cell.angle_gamma   90.00
#
_symmetry.space_group_name_H-M   'P 1'
#
loop_
_entity.id
_entity.type
_entity.pdbx_description
1 polymer ?
#
loop_
_entity_poly.entity_id
_entity_poly.type
_entity_poly.pdbx_seq_one_letter_code
_entity_poly.pdbx_strand_id
1 'polypeptide(L)'
;MASTNSKQMTTGKSFEYALLVSFEEKLKDKTNLEVIKNSAFNVAKSCFDSVSSNEKSEYLLSASFAVNFLMDIEPRLSNDIGKDDILQLEILSDHHGKSGDVRDVLAIRLLQKWEIGVSAKNNHKAVKHSRLSSNIDFGDKWLGVKTSKEYFKTITPIFNHLEKIRKDSGAKKKWSELGDYHSTIYIPILKAFIKELKNLYKKDSAKVASNLVAYLVGNKDFYNVIKGKNSLEIHAYNLNGTLNLPFKEIQPKYKTPKVPLPTEIVDIDFKTDSDTTAIVTMNNDWTLSFRIHNASSRVESSLKFDINLLKSPKKLFKNTLNISKD
;
A
#
# COMPACT_ATOMS: atom_id res chain seq x y z
N MET A 1 -11.62 -3.64 -27.46
CA MET A 1 -12.33 -2.78 -26.50
C MET A 1 -11.31 -2.25 -25.50
N ALA A 2 -10.94 -0.97 -25.59
CA ALA A 2 -10.03 -0.37 -24.64
C ALA A 2 -10.73 -0.33 -23.27
N SER A 3 -10.17 -1.00 -22.26
CA SER A 3 -10.61 -0.78 -20.89
C SER A 3 -10.31 0.69 -20.57
N THR A 4 -11.34 1.50 -20.38
CA THR A 4 -11.17 2.86 -19.87
C THR A 4 -10.51 2.76 -18.50
N ASN A 5 -9.21 3.07 -18.44
CA ASN A 5 -8.47 3.10 -17.18
C ASN A 5 -9.14 4.11 -16.25
N SER A 6 -9.35 3.72 -14.99
CA SER A 6 -9.91 4.66 -14.01
C SER A 6 -8.98 5.86 -13.84
N LYS A 7 -9.54 7.05 -13.59
CA LYS A 7 -8.73 8.27 -13.34
C LYS A 7 -7.69 8.05 -12.22
N GLN A 8 -8.04 7.28 -11.19
CA GLN A 8 -7.12 6.94 -10.11
C GLN A 8 -5.95 6.08 -10.61
N MET A 9 -6.22 5.05 -11.43
CA MET A 9 -5.18 4.23 -12.03
C MET A 9 -4.26 5.07 -12.90
N THR A 10 -4.82 5.89 -13.82
CA THR A 10 -4.02 6.74 -14.71
C THR A 10 -3.10 7.64 -13.91
N THR A 11 -3.64 8.42 -12.98
CA THR A 11 -2.83 9.40 -12.22
C THR A 11 -1.83 8.75 -11.27
N GLY A 12 -2.14 7.59 -10.67
CA GLY A 12 -1.19 6.82 -9.87
C GLY A 12 -0.02 6.31 -10.71
N LYS A 13 -0.32 5.63 -11.83
CA LYS A 13 0.69 5.10 -12.75
C LYS A 13 1.52 6.19 -13.42
N SER A 14 0.94 7.36 -13.70
CA SER A 14 1.69 8.53 -14.15
C SER A 14 2.74 8.97 -13.12
N PHE A 15 2.40 8.95 -11.83
CA PHE A 15 3.33 9.35 -10.78
C PHE A 15 4.45 8.31 -10.55
N GLU A 16 4.14 7.01 -10.66
CA GLU A 16 5.16 5.94 -10.67
C GLU A 16 6.20 6.17 -11.77
N TYR A 17 5.75 6.46 -13.00
CA TYR A 17 6.64 6.76 -14.13
C TYR A 17 7.50 8.01 -13.86
N ALA A 18 6.91 9.08 -13.35
CA ALA A 18 7.64 10.31 -13.04
C ALA A 18 8.75 10.10 -12.00
N LEU A 19 8.52 9.26 -10.98
CA LEU A 19 9.53 8.86 -10.00
C LEU A 19 10.69 8.12 -10.64
N LEU A 20 10.41 7.11 -11.47
CA LEU A 20 11.47 6.36 -12.16
C LEU A 20 12.31 7.27 -13.06
N VAL A 21 11.66 8.11 -13.89
CA VAL A 21 12.38 9.06 -14.77
C VAL A 21 13.22 10.03 -13.95
N SER A 22 12.70 10.51 -12.82
CA SER A 22 13.46 11.40 -11.93
C SER A 22 14.70 10.71 -11.32
N PHE A 23 14.62 9.40 -11.01
CA PHE A 23 15.78 8.62 -10.60
C PHE A 23 16.81 8.52 -11.73
N GLU A 24 16.37 8.12 -12.93
CA GLU A 24 17.23 8.00 -14.12
C GLU A 24 17.96 9.32 -14.41
N GLU A 25 17.22 10.42 -14.52
CA GLU A 25 17.78 11.74 -14.85
C GLU A 25 18.83 12.23 -13.85
N LYS A 26 18.64 11.97 -12.56
CA LYS A 26 19.54 12.46 -11.50
C LYS A 26 20.73 11.54 -11.22
N LEU A 27 20.63 10.26 -11.60
CA LEU A 27 21.65 9.25 -11.29
C LEU A 27 22.50 8.86 -12.51
N LYS A 28 22.04 9.09 -13.74
CA LYS A 28 22.76 8.68 -14.97
C LYS A 28 24.19 9.22 -15.07
N ASP A 29 24.43 10.41 -14.50
CA ASP A 29 25.75 11.06 -14.52
C ASP A 29 26.56 10.78 -13.23
N LYS A 30 26.02 9.95 -12.31
CA LYS A 30 26.63 9.63 -11.01
C LYS A 30 27.06 8.17 -10.89
N THR A 31 26.39 7.26 -11.60
CA THR A 31 26.62 5.82 -11.54
C THR A 31 26.18 5.17 -12.85
N ASN A 32 26.68 3.96 -13.12
CA ASN A 32 26.09 3.10 -14.13
C ASN A 32 24.68 2.68 -13.69
N LEU A 33 23.70 2.85 -14.60
CA LEU A 33 22.31 2.47 -14.35
C LEU A 33 21.65 1.89 -15.59
N GLU A 34 20.58 1.13 -15.37
CA GLU A 34 19.72 0.57 -16.41
C GLU A 34 18.26 0.70 -15.99
N VAL A 35 17.38 1.07 -16.94
CA VAL A 35 15.93 1.07 -16.75
C VAL A 35 15.32 -0.21 -17.34
N ILE A 36 14.64 -0.99 -16.50
CA ILE A 36 13.96 -2.21 -16.91
C ILE A 36 12.61 -1.88 -17.55
N LYS A 37 12.52 -2.02 -18.88
CA LYS A 37 11.31 -1.69 -19.68
C LYS A 37 10.31 -2.86 -19.74
N ASN A 38 9.83 -3.30 -18.58
CA ASN A 38 8.83 -4.35 -18.47
C ASN A 38 7.41 -3.88 -18.86
N SER A 39 6.40 -4.74 -18.74
CA SER A 39 5.01 -4.39 -19.06
C SER A 39 4.44 -3.28 -18.16
N ALA A 40 4.80 -3.27 -16.87
CA ALA A 40 4.36 -2.24 -15.92
C ALA A 40 4.94 -0.86 -16.28
N PHE A 41 6.21 -0.81 -16.69
CA PHE A 41 6.84 0.40 -17.22
C PHE A 41 6.05 0.96 -18.42
N ASN A 42 5.70 0.12 -19.39
CA ASN A 42 4.98 0.56 -20.59
C ASN A 42 3.58 1.09 -20.25
N VAL A 43 2.88 0.46 -19.29
CA VAL A 43 1.58 0.94 -18.80
C VAL A 43 1.72 2.28 -18.10
N ALA A 44 2.72 2.42 -17.21
CA ALA A 44 2.98 3.65 -16.47
C ALA A 44 3.33 4.81 -17.41
N LYS A 45 4.21 4.56 -18.39
CA LYS A 45 4.55 5.50 -19.44
C LYS A 45 3.32 5.93 -20.25
N SER A 46 2.50 4.98 -20.69
CA SER A 46 1.28 5.30 -21.46
C SER A 46 0.30 6.14 -20.65
N CYS A 47 0.13 5.84 -19.35
CA CYS A 47 -0.68 6.66 -18.45
C CYS A 47 -0.10 8.07 -18.31
N PHE A 48 1.21 8.20 -18.09
CA PHE A 48 1.90 9.49 -18.05
C PHE A 48 1.72 10.27 -19.36
N ASP A 49 1.89 9.63 -20.50
CA ASP A 49 1.77 10.28 -21.81
C ASP A 49 0.34 10.80 -22.08
N SER A 50 -0.68 10.15 -21.50
CA SER A 50 -2.10 10.49 -21.65
C SER A 50 -2.61 11.66 -20.80
N VAL A 51 -1.87 12.07 -19.75
CA VAL A 51 -2.27 13.22 -18.92
C VAL A 51 -1.83 14.54 -19.54
N SER A 52 -2.42 15.65 -19.09
CA SER A 52 -2.10 16.99 -19.60
C SER A 52 -0.64 17.39 -19.30
N SER A 53 -0.09 18.33 -20.09
CA SER A 53 1.26 18.85 -19.87
C SER A 53 1.44 19.45 -18.46
N ASN A 54 0.41 20.11 -17.93
CA ASN A 54 0.44 20.63 -16.56
C ASN A 54 0.54 19.51 -15.53
N GLU A 55 -0.24 18.44 -15.67
CA GLU A 55 -0.15 17.27 -14.78
C GLU A 55 1.22 16.60 -14.88
N LYS A 56 1.79 16.45 -16.09
CA LYS A 56 3.15 15.92 -16.29
C LYS A 56 4.17 16.73 -15.51
N SER A 57 4.14 18.06 -15.64
CA SER A 57 5.04 18.97 -14.92
C SER A 57 4.89 18.87 -13.41
N GLU A 58 3.66 18.79 -12.90
CA GLU A 58 3.41 18.59 -11.47
C GLU A 58 3.97 17.27 -10.94
N TYR A 59 3.80 16.18 -11.69
CA TYR A 59 4.32 14.86 -11.31
C TYR A 59 5.85 14.84 -11.33
N LEU A 60 6.48 15.37 -12.36
CA LEU A 60 7.95 15.45 -12.47
C LEU A 60 8.56 16.35 -11.39
N LEU A 61 7.94 17.49 -11.09
CA LEU A 61 8.40 18.37 -10.02
C LEU A 61 8.35 17.65 -8.65
N SER A 62 7.23 17.01 -8.35
CA SER A 62 7.05 16.26 -7.10
C SER A 62 8.03 15.09 -6.99
N ALA A 63 8.22 14.34 -8.09
CA ALA A 63 9.16 13.24 -8.17
C ALA A 63 10.62 13.70 -8.02
N SER A 64 10.99 14.83 -8.64
CA SER A 64 12.32 15.41 -8.54
C SER A 64 12.68 15.78 -7.10
N PHE A 65 11.75 16.39 -6.34
CA PHE A 65 11.95 16.66 -4.92
C PHE A 65 12.12 15.38 -4.11
N ALA A 66 11.26 14.37 -4.34
CA ALA A 66 11.37 13.09 -3.65
C ALA A 66 12.72 12.42 -3.89
N VAL A 67 13.12 12.30 -5.15
CA VAL A 67 14.39 11.63 -5.51
C VAL A 67 15.60 12.37 -4.97
N ASN A 68 15.62 13.71 -5.03
CA ASN A 68 16.70 14.49 -4.40
C ASN A 68 16.83 14.17 -2.90
N PHE A 69 15.71 14.16 -2.18
CA PHE A 69 15.70 13.81 -0.77
C PHE A 69 16.21 12.38 -0.55
N LEU A 70 15.81 11.41 -1.37
CA LEU A 70 16.25 10.03 -1.25
C LEU A 70 17.75 9.86 -1.54
N MET A 71 18.30 10.56 -2.54
CA MET A 71 19.73 10.54 -2.84
C MET A 71 20.58 11.06 -1.67
N ASP A 72 20.05 12.01 -0.92
CA ASP A 72 20.71 12.57 0.27
C ASP A 72 20.82 11.57 1.44
N ILE A 73 19.90 10.62 1.51
CA ILE A 73 19.83 9.66 2.63
C ILE A 73 20.19 8.24 2.23
N GLU A 74 20.21 7.90 0.94
CA GLU A 74 20.57 6.57 0.43
C GLU A 74 21.89 6.60 -0.36
N PRO A 75 23.06 6.48 0.31
CA PRO A 75 24.37 6.55 -0.35
C PRO A 75 24.52 5.61 -1.55
N ARG A 76 23.92 4.41 -1.49
CA ARG A 76 24.03 3.41 -2.56
C ARG A 76 23.31 3.80 -3.85
N LEU A 77 22.42 4.79 -3.84
CA LEU A 77 21.85 5.27 -5.10
C LEU A 77 22.92 5.84 -6.02
N SER A 78 23.85 6.63 -5.49
CA SER A 78 24.85 7.36 -6.28
C SER A 78 26.25 6.75 -6.29
N ASN A 79 26.47 5.61 -5.62
CA ASN A 79 27.80 5.03 -5.47
C ASN A 79 27.82 3.54 -5.86
N ASP A 80 28.68 3.21 -6.82
CA ASP A 80 28.92 1.84 -7.29
C ASP A 80 30.19 1.21 -6.69
N ILE A 81 30.31 -0.12 -6.82
CA ILE A 81 31.53 -0.88 -6.49
C ILE A 81 32.37 -1.24 -7.72
N GLY A 82 32.18 -0.54 -8.85
CA GLY A 82 32.87 -0.79 -10.10
C GLY A 82 31.95 -0.67 -11.32
N LYS A 83 32.54 -0.74 -12.51
CA LYS A 83 31.83 -0.57 -13.78
C LYS A 83 30.70 -1.59 -14.00
N ASP A 84 30.86 -2.80 -13.46
CA ASP A 84 29.88 -3.89 -13.59
C ASP A 84 28.73 -3.79 -12.56
N ASP A 85 28.83 -2.88 -11.58
CA ASP A 85 27.78 -2.65 -10.59
C ASP A 85 26.74 -1.67 -11.13
N ILE A 86 25.74 -2.25 -11.80
CA ILE A 86 24.65 -1.52 -12.44
C ILE A 86 23.50 -1.30 -11.44
N LEU A 87 23.07 -0.05 -11.30
CA LEU A 87 21.82 0.29 -10.61
C LEU A 87 20.63 0.02 -11.54
N GLN A 88 19.83 -0.98 -11.23
CA GLN A 88 18.60 -1.29 -11.96
C GLN A 88 17.43 -0.51 -11.40
N LEU A 89 16.69 0.18 -12.27
CA LEU A 89 15.45 0.87 -11.95
C LEU A 89 14.27 0.14 -12.61
N GLU A 90 13.28 -0.24 -11.81
CA GLU A 90 12.15 -1.03 -12.28
C GLU A 90 10.82 -0.53 -11.69
N ILE A 91 9.75 -0.54 -12.50
CA ILE A 91 8.37 -0.40 -12.02
C ILE A 91 7.80 -1.80 -11.79
N LEU A 92 7.32 -2.08 -10.58
CA LEU A 92 6.73 -3.36 -10.24
C LEU A 92 5.31 -3.48 -10.78
N SER A 93 4.93 -4.71 -11.12
CA SER A 93 3.54 -5.02 -11.42
C SER A 93 2.68 -5.06 -10.15
N ASP A 94 1.39 -4.70 -10.28
CA ASP A 94 0.42 -4.77 -9.18
C ASP A 94 0.26 -6.18 -8.57
N HIS A 95 0.80 -7.22 -9.24
CA HIS A 95 0.79 -8.59 -8.73
C HIS A 95 1.56 -8.71 -7.41
N HIS A 96 2.70 -8.03 -7.26
CA HIS A 96 3.52 -8.08 -6.04
C HIS A 96 2.80 -7.48 -4.83
N GLY A 97 1.93 -6.50 -5.07
CA GLY A 97 0.98 -5.97 -4.07
C GLY A 97 0.14 -7.05 -3.38
N LYS A 98 -0.15 -8.17 -4.06
CA LYS A 98 -0.95 -9.27 -3.49
C LYS A 98 -0.22 -9.98 -2.36
N SER A 99 1.09 -10.18 -2.45
CA SER A 99 1.91 -10.87 -1.44
C SER A 99 2.40 -9.96 -0.30
N GLY A 100 2.08 -8.66 -0.33
CA GLY A 100 2.40 -7.72 0.74
C GLY A 100 3.56 -6.76 0.43
N ASP A 101 4.15 -6.85 -0.77
CA ASP A 101 5.11 -5.86 -1.25
C ASP A 101 4.35 -4.68 -1.86
N VAL A 102 4.39 -3.53 -1.19
CA VAL A 102 3.65 -2.32 -1.57
C VAL A 102 4.46 -1.35 -2.41
N ARG A 103 5.69 -1.71 -2.77
CA ARG A 103 6.61 -0.88 -3.55
C ARG A 103 6.14 -0.85 -5.01
N ASP A 104 6.20 0.32 -5.62
CA ASP A 104 5.80 0.54 -7.00
C ASP A 104 7.03 0.75 -7.90
N VAL A 105 8.06 1.44 -7.38
CA VAL A 105 9.34 1.64 -8.07
C VAL A 105 10.48 1.05 -7.21
N LEU A 106 11.36 0.25 -7.81
CA LEU A 106 12.55 -0.29 -7.16
C LEU A 106 13.83 0.31 -7.74
N ALA A 107 14.83 0.43 -6.86
CA ALA A 107 16.22 0.68 -7.21
C ALA A 107 17.06 -0.45 -6.61
N ILE A 108 17.75 -1.21 -7.46
CA ILE A 108 18.40 -2.49 -7.09
C ILE A 108 19.86 -2.46 -7.54
N ARG A 109 20.76 -2.90 -6.66
CA ARG A 109 22.14 -3.25 -7.00
C ARG A 109 22.41 -4.70 -6.64
N LEU A 110 22.44 -5.56 -7.64
CA LEU A 110 22.59 -6.99 -7.45
C LEU A 110 23.94 -7.36 -6.83
N LEU A 111 25.04 -6.75 -7.30
CA LEU A 111 26.38 -7.02 -6.77
C LEU A 111 26.54 -6.56 -5.32
N GLN A 112 25.85 -5.48 -4.93
CA GLN A 112 25.84 -4.99 -3.55
C GLN A 112 24.82 -5.72 -2.65
N LYS A 113 23.97 -6.60 -3.20
CA LYS A 113 22.83 -7.23 -2.51
C LYS A 113 21.95 -6.18 -1.79
N TRP A 114 21.69 -5.08 -2.49
CA TRP A 114 20.96 -3.94 -1.95
C TRP A 114 19.77 -3.57 -2.83
N GLU A 115 18.67 -3.22 -2.20
CA GLU A 115 17.49 -2.66 -2.85
C GLU A 115 16.82 -1.65 -1.93
N ILE A 116 16.20 -0.64 -2.53
CA ILE A 116 15.15 0.17 -1.89
C ILE A 116 13.95 0.22 -2.83
N GLY A 117 12.79 0.54 -2.27
CA GLY A 117 11.65 0.88 -3.11
C GLY A 117 10.86 2.05 -2.61
N VAL A 118 10.06 2.56 -3.53
CA VAL A 118 9.15 3.67 -3.34
C VAL A 118 7.73 3.18 -3.60
N SER A 119 6.83 3.40 -2.66
CA SER A 119 5.39 3.35 -2.95
C SER A 119 4.93 4.74 -3.36
N ALA A 120 4.31 4.85 -4.52
CA ALA A 120 3.84 6.09 -5.11
C ALA A 120 2.35 6.28 -4.79
N LYS A 121 2.01 7.38 -4.11
CA LYS A 121 0.62 7.74 -3.79
C LYS A 121 0.29 9.10 -4.35
N ASN A 122 -0.84 9.19 -5.05
CA ASN A 122 -1.36 10.46 -5.57
C ASN A 122 -2.70 10.79 -4.90
N ASN A 123 -2.70 11.76 -4.00
CA ASN A 123 -3.87 12.25 -3.26
C ASN A 123 -4.63 11.21 -2.42
N HIS A 124 -3.97 10.14 -1.96
CA HIS A 124 -4.57 9.19 -1.02
C HIS A 124 -3.56 8.64 -0.01
N LYS A 125 -4.05 8.31 1.19
CA LYS A 125 -3.25 7.77 2.31
C LYS A 125 -3.68 6.36 2.75
N ALA A 126 -4.66 5.78 2.07
CA ALA A 126 -5.12 4.43 2.36
C ALA A 126 -3.99 3.41 2.16
N VAL A 127 -3.95 2.43 3.05
CA VAL A 127 -3.03 1.29 2.96
C VAL A 127 -3.66 0.20 2.08
N LYS A 128 -3.22 -1.05 2.16
CA LYS A 128 -3.74 -2.14 1.32
C LYS A 128 -5.26 -2.32 1.45
N HIS A 129 -5.97 -2.25 0.31
CA HIS A 129 -7.41 -2.51 0.22
C HIS A 129 -7.71 -4.01 0.18
N SER A 130 -7.81 -4.62 1.36
CA SER A 130 -8.07 -6.04 1.48
C SER A 130 -9.54 -6.40 1.24
N ARG A 131 -9.80 -7.65 0.80
CA ARG A 131 -11.14 -8.15 0.48
C ARG A 131 -11.55 -9.27 1.42
N LEU A 132 -12.86 -9.37 1.65
CA LEU A 132 -13.51 -10.52 2.26
C LEU A 132 -14.46 -11.16 1.25
N SER A 133 -14.51 -12.50 1.24
CA SER A 133 -15.48 -13.30 0.48
C SER A 133 -15.59 -14.69 1.11
N SER A 134 -16.50 -15.54 0.62
CA SER A 134 -16.61 -16.94 1.03
C SER A 134 -15.35 -17.78 0.78
N ASN A 135 -14.41 -17.30 -0.05
CA ASN A 135 -13.23 -18.05 -0.48
C ASN A 135 -11.91 -17.41 -0.03
N ILE A 136 -11.94 -16.30 0.71
CA ILE A 136 -10.72 -15.64 1.20
C ILE A 136 -10.59 -15.90 2.69
N ASP A 137 -9.64 -16.76 3.06
CA ASP A 137 -9.20 -16.90 4.45
C ASP A 137 -8.26 -15.72 4.78
N PHE A 138 -8.79 -14.69 5.43
CA PHE A 138 -8.00 -13.51 5.80
C PHE A 138 -6.95 -13.85 6.88
N GLY A 139 -7.23 -14.80 7.75
CA GLY A 139 -6.31 -15.21 8.80
C GLY A 139 -5.07 -15.87 8.20
N ASP A 140 -5.26 -16.79 7.26
CA ASP A 140 -4.15 -17.43 6.56
C ASP A 140 -3.40 -16.41 5.69
N LYS A 141 -4.13 -15.66 4.88
CA LYS A 141 -3.54 -14.74 3.89
C LYS A 141 -2.83 -13.54 4.52
N TRP A 142 -3.37 -12.97 5.60
CA TRP A 142 -2.83 -11.74 6.19
C TRP A 142 -1.95 -12.03 7.40
N LEU A 143 -2.29 -13.07 8.18
CA LEU A 143 -1.69 -13.33 9.49
C LEU A 143 -0.85 -14.61 9.50
N GLY A 144 -0.97 -15.48 8.49
CA GLY A 144 -0.36 -16.81 8.48
C GLY A 144 -0.94 -17.75 9.54
N VAL A 145 -2.22 -17.55 9.91
CA VAL A 145 -2.97 -18.37 10.88
C VAL A 145 -4.39 -18.55 10.37
N LYS A 146 -4.76 -19.78 9.98
CA LYS A 146 -6.09 -20.08 9.42
C LYS A 146 -7.26 -19.65 10.31
N THR A 147 -8.27 -19.06 9.68
CA THR A 147 -9.55 -18.74 10.34
C THR A 147 -10.28 -20.00 10.80
N SER A 148 -11.15 -19.82 11.80
CA SER A 148 -12.00 -20.88 12.32
C SER A 148 -13.06 -21.31 11.31
N LYS A 149 -13.53 -22.56 11.41
CA LYS A 149 -14.70 -23.02 10.66
C LYS A 149 -15.95 -22.19 10.96
N GLU A 150 -16.06 -21.69 12.19
CA GLU A 150 -17.19 -20.86 12.65
C GLU A 150 -17.24 -19.50 11.94
N TYR A 151 -16.08 -18.91 11.62
CA TYR A 151 -16.01 -17.71 10.79
C TYR A 151 -16.68 -17.95 9.43
N PHE A 152 -16.26 -19.00 8.71
CA PHE A 152 -16.85 -19.33 7.41
C PHE A 152 -18.31 -19.75 7.51
N LYS A 153 -18.72 -20.44 8.57
CA LYS A 153 -20.14 -20.75 8.83
C LYS A 153 -20.99 -19.48 8.94
N THR A 154 -20.43 -18.41 9.51
CA THR A 154 -21.12 -17.12 9.67
C THR A 154 -21.18 -16.35 8.35
N ILE A 155 -20.07 -16.21 7.64
CA ILE A 155 -20.01 -15.31 6.46
C ILE A 155 -20.48 -15.96 5.15
N THR A 156 -20.34 -17.28 4.99
CA THR A 156 -20.62 -17.98 3.72
C THR A 156 -22.07 -17.84 3.28
N PRO A 157 -23.09 -17.99 4.15
CA PRO A 157 -24.49 -17.79 3.74
C PRO A 157 -24.76 -16.39 3.17
N ILE A 158 -24.12 -15.36 3.73
CA ILE A 158 -24.27 -13.97 3.29
C ILE A 158 -23.64 -13.78 1.91
N PHE A 159 -22.41 -14.25 1.71
CA PHE A 159 -21.75 -14.17 0.41
C PHE A 159 -22.42 -15.02 -0.68
N ASN A 160 -22.97 -16.19 -0.31
CA ASN A 160 -23.74 -17.02 -1.22
C ASN A 160 -25.05 -16.35 -1.63
N HIS A 161 -25.71 -15.63 -0.71
CA HIS A 161 -26.89 -14.84 -1.04
C HIS A 161 -26.56 -13.72 -2.03
N LEU A 162 -25.45 -13.00 -1.83
CA LEU A 162 -24.95 -12.00 -2.77
C LEU A 162 -24.64 -12.59 -4.14
N GLU A 163 -24.00 -13.77 -4.19
CA GLU A 163 -23.73 -14.47 -5.44
C GLU A 163 -25.01 -14.90 -6.15
N LYS A 164 -26.03 -15.34 -5.41
CA LYS A 164 -27.35 -15.67 -5.96
C LYS A 164 -28.01 -14.43 -6.59
N ILE A 165 -28.06 -13.31 -5.88
CA ILE A 165 -28.58 -12.03 -6.41
C ILE A 165 -27.83 -11.63 -7.70
N ARG A 166 -26.51 -11.76 -7.68
CA ARG A 166 -25.66 -11.44 -8.83
C ARG A 166 -25.99 -12.33 -10.02
N LYS A 167 -26.15 -13.65 -9.83
CA LYS A 167 -26.52 -14.60 -10.89
C LYS A 167 -27.93 -14.34 -11.44
N ASP A 168 -28.92 -14.26 -10.54
CA ASP A 168 -30.34 -14.12 -10.91
C ASP A 168 -30.61 -12.80 -11.67
N SER A 169 -29.83 -11.75 -11.39
CA SER A 169 -29.92 -10.46 -12.08
C SER A 169 -29.02 -10.31 -13.31
N GLY A 170 -28.25 -11.34 -13.69
CA GLY A 170 -27.25 -11.24 -14.76
C GLY A 170 -26.18 -10.17 -14.49
N ALA A 171 -25.77 -10.04 -13.21
CA ALA A 171 -24.85 -9.04 -12.68
C ALA A 171 -25.33 -7.58 -12.84
N LYS A 172 -26.64 -7.34 -12.98
CA LYS A 172 -27.18 -5.99 -13.17
C LYS A 172 -27.69 -5.32 -11.90
N LYS A 173 -28.08 -6.09 -10.87
CA LYS A 173 -28.63 -5.54 -9.61
C LYS A 173 -27.66 -4.56 -8.96
N LYS A 174 -28.16 -3.40 -8.52
CA LYS A 174 -27.39 -2.41 -7.76
C LYS A 174 -27.56 -2.60 -6.26
N TRP A 175 -26.55 -2.22 -5.48
CA TRP A 175 -26.62 -2.22 -4.01
C TRP A 175 -27.74 -1.33 -3.47
N SER A 176 -28.00 -0.20 -4.12
CA SER A 176 -29.09 0.73 -3.78
C SER A 176 -30.49 0.11 -3.86
N GLU A 177 -30.63 -1.05 -4.49
CA GLU A 177 -31.90 -1.75 -4.66
C GLU A 177 -32.10 -2.90 -3.66
N LEU A 178 -31.15 -3.12 -2.73
CA LEU A 178 -31.21 -4.18 -1.72
C LEU A 178 -31.86 -3.74 -0.40
N GLY A 179 -32.32 -2.49 -0.29
CA GLY A 179 -32.82 -1.93 0.97
C GLY A 179 -31.68 -1.75 1.99
N ASP A 180 -31.94 -2.09 3.25
CA ASP A 180 -30.94 -1.98 4.32
C ASP A 180 -29.92 -3.13 4.30
N TYR A 181 -28.98 -3.03 3.35
CA TYR A 181 -27.84 -3.95 3.27
C TYR A 181 -26.78 -3.67 4.37
N HIS A 182 -26.83 -2.54 5.08
CA HIS A 182 -25.89 -2.29 6.16
C HIS A 182 -26.15 -3.26 7.32
N SER A 183 -27.39 -3.30 7.82
CA SER A 183 -27.77 -4.17 8.94
C SER A 183 -27.72 -5.65 8.58
N THR A 184 -28.06 -6.00 7.34
CA THR A 184 -28.19 -7.40 6.91
C THR A 184 -26.91 -8.00 6.34
N ILE A 185 -25.97 -7.18 5.87
CA ILE A 185 -24.75 -7.65 5.20
C ILE A 185 -23.49 -7.10 5.87
N TYR A 186 -23.37 -5.77 6.01
CA TYR A 186 -22.11 -5.17 6.47
C TYR A 186 -21.86 -5.45 7.95
N ILE A 187 -22.85 -5.17 8.81
CA ILE A 187 -22.72 -5.37 10.26
C ILE A 187 -22.39 -6.83 10.60
N PRO A 188 -23.10 -7.86 10.08
CA PRO A 188 -22.80 -9.25 10.41
C PRO A 188 -21.41 -9.69 9.93
N ILE A 189 -20.98 -9.27 8.73
CA ILE A 189 -19.64 -9.59 8.20
C ILE A 189 -18.55 -8.91 9.04
N LEU A 190 -18.76 -7.65 9.42
CA LEU A 190 -17.81 -6.90 10.23
C LEU A 190 -17.72 -7.45 11.66
N LYS A 191 -18.84 -7.83 12.28
CA LYS A 191 -18.88 -8.55 13.56
C LYS A 191 -18.13 -9.89 13.48
N ALA A 192 -18.34 -10.66 12.42
CA ALA A 192 -17.64 -11.91 12.20
C ALA A 192 -16.12 -11.71 12.05
N PHE A 193 -15.71 -10.67 11.31
CA PHE A 193 -14.29 -10.29 11.17
C PHE A 193 -13.66 -9.89 12.51
N ILE A 194 -14.30 -9.00 13.29
CA ILE A 194 -13.81 -8.56 14.60
C ILE A 194 -13.67 -9.75 15.55
N LYS A 195 -14.72 -10.59 15.65
CA LYS A 195 -14.73 -11.78 16.50
C LYS A 195 -13.61 -12.74 16.11
N GLU A 196 -13.43 -12.98 14.82
CA GLU A 196 -12.40 -13.91 14.34
C GLU A 196 -11.00 -13.34 14.53
N LEU A 197 -10.77 -12.04 14.32
CA LEU A 197 -9.48 -11.42 14.59
C LEU A 197 -9.10 -11.53 16.08
N LYS A 198 -10.07 -11.33 17.00
CA LYS A 198 -9.89 -11.57 18.44
C LYS A 198 -9.55 -13.04 18.73
N ASN A 199 -10.19 -13.99 18.04
CA ASN A 199 -9.91 -15.42 18.21
C ASN A 199 -8.52 -15.81 17.70
N LEU A 200 -8.10 -15.29 16.55
CA LEU A 200 -6.77 -15.53 16.00
C LEU A 200 -5.70 -14.96 16.90
N TYR A 201 -5.91 -13.75 17.42
CA TYR A 201 -5.00 -13.11 18.38
C TYR A 201 -4.79 -13.95 19.64
N LYS A 202 -5.84 -14.62 20.15
CA LYS A 202 -5.70 -15.54 21.30
C LYS A 202 -4.85 -16.78 21.01
N LYS A 203 -4.68 -17.16 19.74
CA LYS A 203 -3.86 -18.33 19.37
C LYS A 203 -2.37 -17.99 19.29
N ASP A 204 -2.04 -16.81 18.79
CA ASP A 204 -0.66 -16.34 18.62
C ASP A 204 -0.62 -14.80 18.59
N SER A 205 -0.57 -14.19 19.77
CA SER A 205 -0.78 -12.75 19.94
C SER A 205 0.27 -11.91 19.22
N ALA A 206 1.54 -12.22 19.45
CA ALA A 206 2.67 -11.49 18.87
C ALA A 206 2.68 -11.59 17.34
N LYS A 207 2.51 -12.81 16.79
CA LYS A 207 2.50 -13.02 15.33
C LYS A 207 1.31 -12.33 14.67
N VAL A 208 0.12 -12.41 15.26
CA VAL A 208 -1.09 -11.80 14.67
C VAL A 208 -0.97 -10.29 14.64
N ALA A 209 -0.52 -9.66 15.73
CA ALA A 209 -0.32 -8.21 15.78
C ALA A 209 0.71 -7.77 14.72
N SER A 210 1.90 -8.38 14.71
CA SER A 210 2.98 -8.00 13.80
C SER A 210 2.61 -8.22 12.34
N ASN A 211 1.99 -9.36 12.01
CA ASN A 211 1.65 -9.72 10.64
C ASN A 211 0.50 -8.88 10.09
N LEU A 212 -0.46 -8.47 10.94
CA LEU A 212 -1.54 -7.58 10.51
C LEU A 212 -0.96 -6.26 9.96
N VAL A 213 -0.02 -5.64 10.69
CA VAL A 213 0.64 -4.40 10.24
C VAL A 213 1.53 -4.67 9.03
N ALA A 214 2.39 -5.69 9.06
CA ALA A 214 3.29 -6.00 7.96
C ALA A 214 2.53 -6.29 6.65
N TYR A 215 1.40 -7.00 6.71
CA TYR A 215 0.61 -7.31 5.52
C TYR A 215 -0.10 -6.06 4.95
N LEU A 216 -0.59 -5.18 5.81
CA LEU A 216 -1.39 -4.01 5.41
C LEU A 216 -0.52 -2.84 4.96
N VAL A 217 0.56 -2.59 5.68
CA VAL A 217 1.45 -1.45 5.48
C VAL A 217 2.59 -1.78 4.52
N GLY A 218 3.13 -3.00 4.57
CA GLY A 218 4.24 -3.45 3.74
C GLY A 218 5.18 -4.38 4.52
N ASN A 219 5.64 -5.46 3.87
CA ASN A 219 6.53 -6.45 4.47
C ASN A 219 8.02 -6.23 4.14
N LYS A 220 8.32 -5.21 3.34
CA LYS A 220 9.66 -4.75 2.97
C LYS A 220 9.85 -3.34 3.51
N ASP A 221 11.11 -2.92 3.62
CA ASP A 221 11.39 -1.53 3.94
C ASP A 221 11.28 -0.67 2.67
N PHE A 222 10.65 0.49 2.78
CA PHE A 222 10.38 1.36 1.64
C PHE A 222 10.11 2.81 2.04
N TYR A 223 10.10 3.68 1.02
CA TYR A 223 9.65 5.06 1.13
C TYR A 223 8.24 5.20 0.55
N ASN A 224 7.29 5.63 1.36
CA ASN A 224 5.97 6.01 0.87
C ASN A 224 6.00 7.49 0.47
N VAL A 225 5.96 7.76 -0.83
CA VAL A 225 5.98 9.11 -1.39
C VAL A 225 4.57 9.50 -1.80
N ILE A 226 4.02 10.50 -1.11
CA ILE A 226 2.63 10.93 -1.25
C ILE A 226 2.60 12.34 -1.86
N LYS A 227 2.20 12.43 -3.13
CA LYS A 227 1.85 13.72 -3.76
C LYS A 227 0.45 14.13 -3.28
N GLY A 228 0.38 15.22 -2.55
CA GLY A 228 -0.86 15.96 -2.30
C GLY A 228 -1.11 17.03 -3.36
N LYS A 229 -2.14 17.84 -3.15
CA LYS A 229 -2.45 18.96 -4.05
C LYS A 229 -1.36 20.03 -4.05
N ASN A 230 -0.88 20.40 -2.86
CA ASN A 230 0.13 21.46 -2.64
C ASN A 230 1.22 20.98 -1.67
N SER A 231 1.43 19.67 -1.55
CA SER A 231 2.41 19.10 -0.63
C SER A 231 2.98 17.80 -1.15
N LEU A 232 4.16 17.46 -0.67
CA LEU A 232 4.81 16.18 -0.88
C LEU A 232 5.20 15.62 0.49
N GLU A 233 4.70 14.44 0.83
CA GLU A 233 5.08 13.73 2.06
C GLU A 233 5.94 12.52 1.71
N ILE A 234 7.01 12.30 2.48
CA ILE A 234 7.88 11.12 2.38
C ILE A 234 7.88 10.45 3.74
N HIS A 235 7.36 9.23 3.82
CA HIS A 235 7.40 8.43 5.04
C HIS A 235 8.34 7.25 4.85
N ALA A 236 9.27 7.03 5.78
CA ALA A 236 10.23 5.93 5.68
C ALA A 236 9.81 4.75 6.57
N TYR A 237 9.27 3.71 5.97
CA TYR A 237 8.87 2.48 6.66
C TYR A 237 10.07 1.55 6.82
N ASN A 238 10.95 1.88 7.76
CA ASN A 238 12.16 1.11 8.07
C ASN A 238 11.88 0.00 9.09
N LEU A 239 11.10 -1.01 8.72
CA LEU A 239 10.66 -2.07 9.64
C LEU A 239 11.80 -3.02 10.01
N ASN A 240 12.65 -3.36 9.04
CA ASN A 240 13.74 -4.32 9.15
C ASN A 240 15.09 -3.63 9.38
N GLY A 241 15.22 -2.34 9.07
CA GLY A 241 16.44 -1.55 9.25
C GLY A 241 17.33 -1.51 8.02
N THR A 242 16.80 -1.72 6.83
CA THR A 242 17.60 -1.78 5.60
C THR A 242 17.69 -0.44 4.87
N LEU A 243 16.92 0.58 5.30
CA LEU A 243 16.99 1.92 4.73
C LEU A 243 18.18 2.72 5.31
N ASN A 244 18.73 3.60 4.47
CA ASN A 244 19.77 4.57 4.80
C ASN A 244 21.02 3.94 5.41
N LEU A 245 21.44 2.80 4.86
CA LEU A 245 22.68 2.16 5.29
C LEU A 245 23.89 2.86 4.64
N PRO A 246 25.01 3.03 5.37
CA PRO A 246 26.21 3.65 4.84
C PRO A 246 26.82 2.83 3.71
N PHE A 247 27.48 3.50 2.77
CA PHE A 247 28.26 2.88 1.72
C PHE A 247 29.75 3.18 1.93
N LYS A 248 30.51 2.19 2.41
CA LYS A 248 31.89 2.40 2.88
C LYS A 248 31.91 3.56 3.89
N GLU A 249 32.75 4.56 3.69
CA GLU A 249 32.84 5.75 4.54
C GLU A 249 31.73 6.78 4.29
N ILE A 250 30.91 6.60 3.25
CA ILE A 250 29.84 7.55 2.90
C ILE A 250 28.62 7.28 3.78
N GLN A 251 28.37 8.19 4.71
CA GLN A 251 27.23 8.15 5.62
C GLN A 251 25.97 8.80 4.99
N PRO A 252 24.77 8.32 5.32
CA PRO A 252 23.54 9.02 4.96
C PRO A 252 23.49 10.38 5.69
N LYS A 253 22.89 11.42 5.09
CA LYS A 253 22.69 12.71 5.78
C LYS A 253 21.77 12.58 7.01
N TYR A 254 20.94 11.56 7.04
CA TYR A 254 20.07 11.24 8.16
C TYR A 254 19.93 9.72 8.34
N LYS A 255 20.00 9.25 9.58
CA LYS A 255 19.81 7.84 9.92
C LYS A 255 18.35 7.58 10.29
N THR A 256 17.63 6.88 9.41
CA THR A 256 16.22 6.55 9.65
C THR A 256 16.08 5.53 10.79
N PRO A 257 15.35 5.84 11.87
CA PRO A 257 15.12 4.90 12.96
C PRO A 257 14.28 3.71 12.50
N LYS A 258 14.49 2.55 13.14
CA LYS A 258 13.60 1.39 12.95
C LYS A 258 12.20 1.71 13.46
N VAL A 259 11.20 1.34 12.67
CA VAL A 259 9.78 1.47 13.03
C VAL A 259 9.35 0.18 13.72
N PRO A 260 8.97 0.20 15.01
CA PRO A 260 8.61 -1.01 15.74
C PRO A 260 7.25 -1.54 15.25
N LEU A 261 7.20 -2.81 14.84
CA LEU A 261 5.94 -3.52 14.65
C LEU A 261 5.22 -3.69 16.01
N PRO A 262 3.88 -3.81 16.03
CA PRO A 262 3.18 -4.10 17.25
C PRO A 262 3.39 -5.55 17.67
N THR A 263 3.35 -5.79 18.97
CA THR A 263 3.38 -7.14 19.58
C THR A 263 2.07 -7.48 20.28
N GLU A 264 1.18 -6.50 20.42
CA GLU A 264 -0.08 -6.64 21.13
C GLU A 264 -1.18 -5.84 20.42
N ILE A 265 -2.35 -6.47 20.31
CA ILE A 265 -3.60 -5.78 20.00
C ILE A 265 -4.24 -5.39 21.33
N VAL A 266 -4.32 -4.08 21.57
CA VAL A 266 -4.88 -3.48 22.79
C VAL A 266 -6.40 -3.51 22.74
N ASP A 267 -6.98 -3.18 21.59
CA ASP A 267 -8.43 -3.17 21.41
C ASP A 267 -8.82 -3.41 19.95
N ILE A 268 -9.99 -4.04 19.76
CA ILE A 268 -10.67 -4.17 18.47
C ILE A 268 -12.16 -3.97 18.71
N ASP A 269 -12.73 -2.89 18.17
CA ASP A 269 -14.17 -2.69 18.24
C ASP A 269 -14.69 -1.87 17.07
N PHE A 270 -16.01 -1.73 16.97
CA PHE A 270 -16.64 -0.76 16.11
C PHE A 270 -16.18 0.65 16.47
N LYS A 271 -15.97 1.47 15.45
CA LYS A 271 -15.82 2.91 15.64
C LYS A 271 -17.14 3.44 16.21
N THR A 272 -17.07 4.27 17.25
CA THR A 272 -18.22 5.00 17.80
C THR A 272 -19.03 5.65 16.68
N ASP A 273 -20.36 5.50 16.74
CA ASP A 273 -21.31 6.02 15.76
C ASP A 273 -21.07 5.56 14.31
N SER A 274 -20.54 4.34 14.12
CA SER A 274 -20.33 3.76 12.79
C SER A 274 -20.67 2.27 12.74
N ASP A 275 -21.59 1.91 11.83
CA ASP A 275 -21.96 0.51 11.57
C ASP A 275 -21.06 -0.18 10.53
N THR A 276 -20.13 0.56 9.93
CA THR A 276 -19.33 0.09 8.80
C THR A 276 -17.84 0.10 9.07
N THR A 277 -17.41 0.59 10.23
CA THR A 277 -15.99 0.79 10.52
C THR A 277 -15.59 0.09 11.81
N ALA A 278 -14.56 -0.75 11.74
CA ALA A 278 -13.86 -1.26 12.92
C ALA A 278 -12.57 -0.48 13.15
N ILE A 279 -12.19 -0.29 14.40
CA ILE A 279 -10.89 0.25 14.82
C ILE A 279 -10.09 -0.87 15.45
N VAL A 280 -8.83 -1.01 15.02
CA VAL A 280 -7.84 -1.89 15.64
C VAL A 280 -6.76 -1.01 16.25
N THR A 281 -6.66 -1.04 17.58
CA THR A 281 -5.63 -0.32 18.34
C THR A 281 -4.61 -1.32 18.84
N MET A 282 -3.34 -1.02 18.58
CA MET A 282 -2.21 -1.87 18.94
C MET A 282 -1.16 -1.06 19.71
N ASN A 283 -0.28 -1.74 20.42
CA ASN A 283 0.85 -1.09 21.06
C ASN A 283 1.81 -0.48 20.01
N ASN A 284 2.82 0.26 20.47
CA ASN A 284 3.73 1.03 19.60
C ASN A 284 3.02 2.09 18.73
N ASP A 285 1.90 2.64 19.20
CA ASP A 285 1.13 3.71 18.56
C ASP A 285 0.52 3.35 17.18
N TRP A 286 0.28 2.06 16.91
CA TRP A 286 -0.43 1.64 15.69
C TRP A 286 -1.95 1.70 15.91
N THR A 287 -2.64 2.44 15.03
CA THR A 287 -4.12 2.43 15.00
C THR A 287 -4.60 2.41 13.55
N LEU A 288 -5.42 1.42 13.22
CA LEU A 288 -5.97 1.22 11.88
C LEU A 288 -7.50 1.26 11.91
N SER A 289 -8.10 1.93 10.94
CA SER A 289 -9.55 1.83 10.70
C SER A 289 -9.83 0.90 9.51
N PHE A 290 -10.83 0.03 9.65
CA PHE A 290 -11.28 -0.90 8.62
C PHE A 290 -12.73 -0.58 8.26
N ARG A 291 -12.93 0.23 7.22
CA ARG A 291 -14.27 0.56 6.73
C ARG A 291 -14.71 -0.41 5.63
N ILE A 292 -15.71 -1.23 5.91
CA ILE A 292 -16.28 -2.15 4.94
C ILE A 292 -17.15 -1.40 3.92
N HIS A 293 -16.98 -1.72 2.64
CA HIS A 293 -17.77 -1.14 1.55
C HIS A 293 -17.85 -2.06 0.33
N ASN A 294 -18.84 -1.81 -0.53
CA ASN A 294 -18.93 -2.38 -1.86
C ASN A 294 -18.02 -1.62 -2.84
N ALA A 295 -17.18 -2.35 -3.57
CA ALA A 295 -16.26 -1.76 -4.55
C ALA A 295 -16.93 -1.25 -5.83
N SER A 296 -18.13 -1.78 -6.11
CA SER A 296 -18.90 -1.56 -7.33
C SER A 296 -20.29 -1.11 -6.94
N SER A 297 -20.93 -0.26 -7.76
CA SER A 297 -22.35 0.07 -7.59
C SER A 297 -23.26 -1.14 -7.83
N ARG A 298 -22.76 -2.16 -8.53
CA ARG A 298 -23.43 -3.44 -8.78
C ARG A 298 -23.07 -4.46 -7.69
N VAL A 299 -24.00 -5.37 -7.41
CA VAL A 299 -23.85 -6.41 -6.40
C VAL A 299 -22.70 -7.36 -6.79
N GLU A 300 -21.78 -7.55 -5.86
CA GLU A 300 -20.62 -8.44 -5.97
C GLU A 300 -20.62 -9.39 -4.76
N SER A 301 -20.17 -10.63 -4.94
CA SER A 301 -20.01 -11.63 -3.87
C SER A 301 -18.72 -11.44 -3.05
N SER A 302 -18.24 -10.20 -2.97
CA SER A 302 -17.09 -9.81 -2.15
C SER A 302 -17.24 -8.38 -1.67
N LEU A 303 -16.69 -8.10 -0.49
CA LEU A 303 -16.60 -6.76 0.07
C LEU A 303 -15.14 -6.33 0.19
N LYS A 304 -14.90 -5.01 0.20
CA LYS A 304 -13.58 -4.42 0.40
C LYS A 304 -13.53 -3.71 1.74
N PHE A 305 -12.33 -3.68 2.32
CA PHE A 305 -11.99 -2.69 3.31
C PHE A 305 -11.29 -1.51 2.66
N ASP A 306 -11.74 -0.31 3.02
CA ASP A 306 -10.94 0.91 2.96
C ASP A 306 -10.21 1.03 4.29
N ILE A 307 -8.90 0.81 4.27
CA ILE A 307 -8.07 0.72 5.46
C ILE A 307 -7.18 1.95 5.55
N ASN A 308 -7.25 2.65 6.67
CA ASN A 308 -6.47 3.86 6.91
C ASN A 308 -5.65 3.74 8.19
N LEU A 309 -4.43 4.28 8.13
CA LEU A 309 -3.53 4.42 9.26
C LEU A 309 -3.89 5.69 10.03
N LEU A 310 -4.63 5.55 11.12
CA LEU A 310 -5.06 6.66 11.97
C LEU A 310 -3.92 7.16 12.85
N LYS A 311 -3.12 6.24 13.39
CA LYS A 311 -1.94 6.53 14.20
C LYS A 311 -0.80 5.62 13.79
N SER A 312 0.40 6.19 13.78
CA SER A 312 1.65 5.51 13.45
C SER A 312 2.67 5.72 14.58
N PRO A 313 3.67 4.83 14.72
CA PRO A 313 4.77 5.01 15.65
C PRO A 313 5.43 6.37 15.52
N LYS A 314 5.81 6.98 16.65
CA LYS A 314 6.60 8.22 16.65
C LYS A 314 7.96 8.07 15.94
N LYS A 315 8.46 6.84 15.86
CA LYS A 315 9.68 6.48 15.12
C LYS A 315 9.48 6.39 13.60
N LEU A 316 8.24 6.50 13.09
CA LEU A 316 8.03 6.63 11.64
C LEU A 316 8.52 7.99 11.18
N PHE A 317 9.64 8.02 10.46
CA PHE A 317 10.15 9.24 9.86
C PHE A 317 9.14 9.80 8.87
N LYS A 318 8.89 11.11 8.93
CA LYS A 318 8.02 11.84 8.02
C LYS A 318 8.69 13.16 7.64
N ASN A 319 8.83 13.38 6.34
CA ASN A 319 9.19 14.69 5.79
C ASN A 319 7.99 15.23 5.02
N THR A 320 7.71 16.52 5.15
CA THR A 320 6.65 17.20 4.42
C THR A 320 7.21 18.47 3.79
N LEU A 321 7.16 18.53 2.46
CA LEU A 321 7.43 19.73 1.70
C LEU A 321 6.09 20.35 1.28
N ASN A 322 5.89 21.62 1.61
CA ASN A 322 4.76 22.40 1.10
C ASN A 322 5.21 23.12 -0.17
N ILE A 323 4.39 23.03 -1.21
CA ILE A 323 4.63 23.69 -2.50
C ILE A 323 3.75 24.95 -2.48
N SER A 324 4.35 26.13 -2.29
CA SER A 324 3.60 27.39 -2.46
C SER A 324 3.20 27.52 -3.92
N LYS A 325 1.99 28.03 -4.15
CA LYS A 325 1.64 28.63 -5.43
C LYS A 325 1.85 30.12 -5.23
N ASP A 326 2.98 30.61 -5.71
CA ASP A 326 3.17 32.05 -5.86
C ASP A 326 2.21 32.58 -6.94
#